data_AF-A0A662CEE4-F1
#
_entry.id   AF-A0A662CEE4-F1
#
_cell.length_a   1.000
_cell.length_b   1.000
_cell.length_c   1.000
_cell.angle_alpha   90.00
_cell.angle_beta   90.00
_cell.angle_gamma   90.00
#
_symmetry.space_group_name_H-M   'P 1'
#
loop_
_entity.id
_entity.type
_entity.pdbx_description
1 polymer ?
#
loop_
_entity_poly.entity_id
_entity_poly.type
_entity_poly.pdbx_seq_one_letter_code
_entity_poly.pdbx_strand_id
1 'polypeptide(L)'
;TVVLYAPTWGAGSSLKALGEAVVKTVLGLGLTLVVKLHDHTSRDPQWKEKVLEWEKAGVVIYRDPDIVPAMAASHLLISDLSSVANEYLLLDRPLVYLAAPGYEKRYGETVDLETWGFAAGPLVEKEDQLKRAVLEALDHPQAYSEVRRKMAAHLFYNPGQATKRAVDVIRELLDG
;
A
#
# COMPACT_ATOMS: atom_id res chain seq x y z
N THR A 1 13.49 4.24 10.33
CA THR A 1 12.50 4.37 9.24
C THR A 1 11.65 3.12 9.18
N VAL A 2 10.34 3.28 9.04
CA VAL A 2 9.37 2.19 8.96
C VAL A 2 8.82 2.10 7.55
N VAL A 3 8.86 0.92 6.95
CA VAL A 3 8.27 0.61 5.64
C VAL A 3 7.05 -0.27 5.86
N LEU A 4 5.90 0.15 5.33
CA LEU A 4 4.71 -0.69 5.28
C LEU A 4 4.68 -1.41 3.94
N TYR A 5 4.47 -2.72 3.94
CA TYR A 5 4.14 -3.50 2.76
C TYR A 5 2.71 -4.01 2.86
N ALA A 6 1.85 -3.59 1.93
CA ALA A 6 0.43 -3.93 1.94
C ALA A 6 -0.07 -4.29 0.52
N PRO A 7 0.19 -5.52 0.04
CA PRO A 7 -0.25 -5.96 -1.27
C PRO A 7 -1.74 -6.33 -1.30
N THR A 8 -2.33 -6.34 -2.50
CA THR A 8 -3.63 -6.98 -2.76
C THR A 8 -3.59 -8.50 -2.51
N TRP A 9 -4.73 -9.16 -2.67
CA TRP A 9 -4.86 -10.62 -2.55
C TRP A 9 -5.21 -11.29 -3.88
N GLY A 10 -5.03 -12.60 -3.94
CA GLY A 10 -5.39 -13.42 -5.10
C GLY A 10 -4.33 -13.45 -6.20
N ALA A 11 -4.71 -13.92 -7.38
CA ALA A 11 -3.78 -14.18 -8.49
C ALA A 11 -3.09 -12.92 -9.04
N GLY A 12 -3.73 -11.75 -8.91
CA GLY A 12 -3.19 -10.45 -9.32
C GLY A 12 -2.50 -9.70 -8.20
N SER A 13 -1.99 -10.40 -7.17
CA SER A 13 -1.23 -9.83 -6.07
C SER A 13 0.27 -9.86 -6.36
N SER A 14 0.96 -8.77 -6.06
CA SER A 14 2.42 -8.70 -6.08
C SER A 14 3.09 -9.64 -5.07
N LEU A 15 2.35 -10.11 -4.05
CA LEU A 15 2.89 -10.93 -2.96
C LEU A 15 3.59 -12.20 -3.46
N LYS A 16 2.99 -12.90 -4.42
CA LYS A 16 3.57 -14.13 -4.98
C LYS A 16 4.82 -13.86 -5.81
N ALA A 17 4.87 -12.73 -6.51
CA ALA A 17 5.92 -12.41 -7.46
C ALA A 17 7.12 -11.73 -6.81
N LEU A 18 6.88 -10.83 -5.86
CA LEU A 18 7.90 -9.91 -5.32
C LEU A 18 7.92 -9.86 -3.79
N GLY A 19 6.98 -10.51 -3.07
CA GLY A 19 6.86 -10.39 -1.62
C GLY A 19 8.12 -10.81 -0.85
N GLU A 20 8.75 -11.93 -1.23
CA GLU A 20 10.02 -12.38 -0.64
C GLU A 20 11.16 -11.40 -0.91
N ALA A 21 11.21 -10.83 -2.11
CA ALA A 21 12.23 -9.85 -2.48
C ALA A 21 12.06 -8.53 -1.72
N VAL A 22 10.82 -8.10 -1.46
CA VAL A 22 10.51 -6.96 -0.60
C VAL A 22 11.04 -7.21 0.81
N VAL A 23 10.72 -8.35 1.42
CA VAL A 23 11.18 -8.69 2.77
C VAL A 23 12.70 -8.68 2.86
N LYS A 24 13.38 -9.40 1.96
CA LYS A 24 14.85 -9.46 1.92
C LYS A 24 15.48 -8.09 1.72
N THR A 25 14.94 -7.29 0.80
CA THR A 25 15.48 -5.97 0.48
C THR A 25 15.35 -5.02 1.66
N VAL A 26 14.15 -4.92 2.25
CA VAL A 26 13.89 -3.95 3.33
C VAL A 26 14.68 -4.32 4.59
N LEU A 27 14.72 -5.59 4.97
CA LEU A 27 15.54 -6.05 6.10
C LEU A 27 17.04 -5.89 5.83
N GLY A 28 17.49 -6.19 4.60
CA GLY A 28 18.89 -6.02 4.20
C GLY A 28 19.36 -4.56 4.17
N LEU A 29 18.42 -3.61 4.05
CA LEU A 29 18.68 -2.18 4.22
C LEU A 29 18.68 -1.72 5.69
N GLY A 30 18.42 -2.63 6.65
CA GLY A 30 18.34 -2.32 8.07
C GLY A 30 17.09 -1.52 8.46
N LEU A 31 16.03 -1.57 7.64
CA LEU A 31 14.78 -0.85 7.87
C LEU A 31 13.78 -1.73 8.63
N THR A 32 12.87 -1.11 9.38
CA THR A 32 11.76 -1.82 10.01
C THR A 32 10.69 -2.10 8.96
N LEU A 33 10.39 -3.38 8.71
CA LEU A 33 9.31 -3.80 7.82
C LEU A 33 8.06 -4.16 8.62
N VAL A 34 6.95 -3.50 8.31
CA VAL A 34 5.59 -3.88 8.72
C VAL A 34 4.89 -4.47 7.51
N VAL A 35 4.32 -5.68 7.64
CA VAL A 35 3.53 -6.30 6.56
C VAL A 35 2.08 -6.39 7.00
N LYS A 36 1.16 -5.84 6.19
CA LYS A 36 -0.29 -6.07 6.34
C LYS A 36 -0.78 -6.91 5.18
N LEU A 37 -1.04 -8.19 5.46
CA LEU A 37 -1.70 -9.06 4.50
C LEU A 37 -3.23 -8.84 4.53
N HIS A 38 -3.85 -8.98 3.37
CA HIS A 38 -5.31 -9.05 3.28
C HIS A 38 -5.84 -10.27 4.04
N ASP A 39 -7.06 -10.18 4.58
CA ASP A 39 -7.64 -11.24 5.41
C ASP A 39 -7.83 -12.57 4.67
N HIS A 40 -8.14 -12.51 3.37
CA HIS A 40 -8.16 -13.70 2.52
C HIS A 40 -6.78 -14.37 2.39
N THR A 41 -5.71 -13.57 2.30
CA THR A 41 -4.34 -14.07 2.23
C THR A 41 -3.88 -14.62 3.57
N SER A 42 -4.19 -13.94 4.68
CA SER A 42 -3.74 -14.35 6.02
C SER A 42 -4.39 -15.66 6.49
N ARG A 43 -5.59 -15.98 5.97
CA ARG A 43 -6.29 -17.25 6.23
C ARG A 43 -5.77 -18.40 5.37
N ASP A 44 -5.06 -18.11 4.30
CA ASP A 44 -4.54 -19.11 3.39
C ASP A 44 -3.37 -19.89 4.02
N PRO A 45 -3.48 -21.23 4.18
CA PRO A 45 -2.42 -22.04 4.73
C PRO A 45 -1.07 -21.89 4.01
N GLN A 46 -1.07 -21.58 2.70
CA GLN A 46 0.17 -21.44 1.92
C GLN A 46 1.08 -20.33 2.47
N TRP A 47 0.51 -19.32 3.13
CA TRP A 47 1.25 -18.16 3.64
C TRP A 47 1.62 -18.27 5.11
N LYS A 48 1.09 -19.26 5.85
CA LYS A 48 1.33 -19.37 7.30
C LYS A 48 2.80 -19.59 7.63
N GLU A 49 3.45 -20.53 6.94
CA GLU A 49 4.87 -20.83 7.16
C GLU A 49 5.75 -19.63 6.83
N LYS A 50 5.47 -18.96 5.70
CA LYS A 50 6.18 -17.75 5.28
C LYS A 50 6.04 -16.59 6.25
N VAL A 51 4.84 -16.35 6.76
CA VAL A 51 4.58 -15.34 7.78
C VAL A 51 5.40 -15.62 9.04
N LEU A 52 5.46 -16.88 9.49
CA LEU A 52 6.27 -17.28 10.65
C LEU A 52 7.78 -17.12 10.40
N GLU A 53 8.25 -17.44 9.18
CA GLU A 53 9.64 -17.19 8.78
C GLU A 53 9.97 -15.69 8.82
N TRP A 54 9.09 -14.85 8.29
CA TRP A 54 9.26 -13.40 8.29
C TRP A 54 9.26 -12.82 9.71
N GLU A 55 8.38 -13.28 10.59
CA GLU A 55 8.38 -12.86 11.99
C GLU A 55 9.68 -13.21 12.70
N LYS A 56 10.21 -14.43 12.47
CA LYS A 56 11.52 -14.83 13.01
C LYS A 56 12.67 -13.99 12.45
N ALA A 57 12.54 -13.49 11.22
CA ALA A 57 13.49 -12.58 10.60
C ALA A 57 13.34 -11.11 11.07
N GLY A 58 12.38 -10.81 11.96
CA GLY A 58 12.17 -9.49 12.53
C GLY A 58 11.13 -8.62 11.82
N VAL A 59 10.34 -9.20 10.89
CA VAL A 59 9.21 -8.51 10.27
C VAL A 59 8.05 -8.39 11.26
N VAL A 60 7.43 -7.21 11.33
CA VAL A 60 6.22 -7.00 12.12
C VAL A 60 5.00 -7.33 11.24
N ILE A 61 4.29 -8.40 11.58
CA ILE A 61 3.05 -8.76 10.87
C ILE A 61 1.88 -8.03 11.54
N TYR A 62 1.39 -7.00 10.86
CA TYR A 62 0.24 -6.22 11.31
C TYR A 62 -1.05 -7.02 11.03
N ARG A 63 -1.79 -7.35 12.09
CA ARG A 63 -2.99 -8.21 12.02
C ARG A 63 -4.29 -7.47 12.32
N ASP A 64 -4.21 -6.22 12.77
CA ASP A 64 -5.40 -5.41 13.02
C ASP A 64 -6.13 -5.14 11.69
N PRO A 65 -7.47 -5.30 11.64
CA PRO A 65 -8.24 -4.94 10.47
C PRO A 65 -8.13 -3.45 10.10
N ASP A 66 -7.98 -2.56 11.07
CA ASP A 66 -7.75 -1.14 10.83
C ASP A 66 -6.28 -0.89 10.50
N ILE A 67 -6.01 -0.63 9.23
CA ILE A 67 -4.66 -0.36 8.72
C ILE A 67 -4.19 1.08 8.98
N VAL A 68 -5.09 2.01 9.33
CA VAL A 68 -4.78 3.44 9.48
C VAL A 68 -3.63 3.70 10.47
N PRO A 69 -3.55 3.04 11.65
CA PRO A 69 -2.41 3.22 12.55
C PRO A 69 -1.08 2.79 11.91
N ALA A 70 -1.06 1.68 11.16
CA ALA A 70 0.14 1.22 10.46
C ALA A 70 0.56 2.20 9.37
N MET A 71 -0.39 2.75 8.61
CA MET A 71 -0.13 3.79 7.61
C MET A 71 0.42 5.07 8.25
N ALA A 72 -0.17 5.51 9.37
CA ALA A 72 0.27 6.71 10.09
C ALA A 72 1.69 6.56 10.66
N ALA A 73 2.10 5.34 11.04
CA ALA A 73 3.43 5.04 11.55
C ALA A 73 4.49 4.84 10.46
N SER A 74 4.10 4.54 9.21
CA SER A 74 5.03 4.27 8.13
C SER A 74 5.56 5.53 7.46
N HIS A 75 6.80 5.44 6.97
CA HIS A 75 7.51 6.50 6.25
C HIS A 75 7.45 6.27 4.74
N LEU A 76 7.26 5.02 4.32
CA LEU A 76 7.12 4.57 2.94
C LEU A 76 6.09 3.44 2.90
N LEU A 77 5.20 3.47 1.92
CA LEU A 77 4.36 2.33 1.56
C LEU A 77 4.93 1.65 0.32
N ILE A 78 5.07 0.33 0.36
CA ILE A 78 5.25 -0.54 -0.80
C ILE A 78 3.91 -1.25 -1.02
N SER A 79 3.36 -1.18 -2.22
CA SER A 79 2.08 -1.82 -2.53
C SER A 79 1.96 -2.11 -4.03
N ASP A 80 0.93 -2.82 -4.43
CA ASP A 80 0.47 -2.89 -5.83
C ASP A 80 -0.76 -1.97 -5.99
N LEU A 81 -1.67 -2.27 -6.91
CA LEU A 81 -2.94 -1.51 -7.07
C LEU A 81 -3.96 -1.87 -5.97
N SER A 82 -3.56 -1.72 -4.72
CA SER A 82 -4.40 -1.92 -3.54
C SER A 82 -5.18 -0.65 -3.20
N SER A 83 -6.36 -0.79 -2.60
CA SER A 83 -7.09 0.35 -2.03
C SER A 83 -6.27 1.07 -0.97
N VAL A 84 -5.40 0.35 -0.25
CA VAL A 84 -4.45 0.92 0.71
C VAL A 84 -3.53 1.93 0.03
N ALA A 85 -3.07 1.66 -1.20
CA ALA A 85 -2.22 2.60 -1.94
C ALA A 85 -2.97 3.90 -2.22
N ASN A 86 -4.27 3.84 -2.52
CA ASN A 86 -5.11 5.02 -2.72
C ASN A 86 -5.29 5.81 -1.41
N GLU A 87 -5.65 5.13 -0.32
CA GLU A 87 -5.85 5.77 1.00
C GLU A 87 -4.56 6.43 1.51
N TYR A 88 -3.40 5.80 1.26
CA TYR A 88 -2.10 6.32 1.67
C TYR A 88 -1.72 7.65 0.99
N LEU A 89 -2.32 7.97 -0.17
CA LEU A 89 -2.12 9.26 -0.85
C LEU A 89 -2.52 10.44 0.04
N LEU A 90 -3.49 10.25 0.94
CA LEU A 90 -3.93 11.28 1.89
C LEU A 90 -2.83 11.71 2.87
N LEU A 91 -1.81 10.87 3.07
CA LEU A 91 -0.66 11.20 3.91
C LEU A 91 0.42 12.01 3.18
N ASP A 92 0.35 12.10 1.84
CA ASP A 92 1.38 12.68 0.97
C ASP A 92 2.80 12.16 1.29
N ARG A 93 2.90 10.86 1.57
CA ARG A 93 4.16 10.17 1.88
C ARG A 93 4.63 9.31 0.71
N PRO A 94 5.93 8.99 0.65
CA PRO A 94 6.50 8.12 -0.38
C PRO A 94 5.73 6.81 -0.55
N LEU A 95 5.62 6.40 -1.82
CA LEU A 95 4.95 5.19 -2.26
C LEU A 95 5.82 4.53 -3.32
N VAL A 96 6.00 3.22 -3.26
CA VAL A 96 6.63 2.40 -4.31
C VAL A 96 5.60 1.37 -4.76
N TYR A 97 5.34 1.33 -6.06
CA TYR A 97 4.42 0.39 -6.65
C TYR A 97 5.12 -0.88 -7.12
N LEU A 98 4.45 -2.01 -6.99
CA LEU A 98 4.87 -3.31 -7.50
C LEU A 98 3.95 -3.70 -8.66
N ALA A 99 4.53 -4.06 -9.80
CA ALA A 99 3.79 -4.58 -10.94
C ALA A 99 3.30 -6.00 -10.61
N ALA A 100 2.05 -6.09 -10.17
CA ALA A 100 1.46 -7.39 -9.89
C ALA A 100 1.20 -8.18 -11.19
N PRO A 101 1.40 -9.51 -11.23
CA PRO A 101 1.19 -10.28 -12.45
C PRO A 101 -0.22 -10.08 -13.04
N GLY A 102 -0.28 -9.72 -14.33
CA GLY A 102 -1.54 -9.54 -15.05
C GLY A 102 -2.39 -8.35 -14.59
N TYR A 103 -1.79 -7.36 -13.91
CA TYR A 103 -2.50 -6.17 -13.43
C TYR A 103 -3.22 -5.42 -14.55
N GLU A 104 -2.65 -5.36 -15.76
CA GLU A 104 -3.24 -4.69 -16.93
C GLU A 104 -4.61 -5.29 -17.28
N LYS A 105 -4.70 -6.63 -17.36
CA LYS A 105 -5.97 -7.32 -17.63
C LYS A 105 -6.96 -7.17 -16.48
N ARG A 106 -6.47 -7.11 -15.24
CA ARG A 106 -7.31 -7.04 -14.04
C ARG A 106 -7.89 -5.65 -13.81
N TYR A 107 -7.10 -4.61 -14.08
CA TYR A 107 -7.41 -3.24 -13.71
C TYR A 107 -7.55 -2.29 -14.90
N GLY A 108 -7.20 -2.67 -16.13
CA GLY A 108 -7.24 -1.78 -17.29
C GLY A 108 -8.62 -1.22 -17.64
N GLU A 109 -9.71 -1.84 -17.17
CA GLU A 109 -11.08 -1.32 -17.34
C GLU A 109 -11.58 -0.53 -16.12
N THR A 110 -10.96 -0.67 -14.94
CA THR A 110 -11.47 -0.14 -13.66
C THR A 110 -10.56 0.91 -13.03
N VAL A 111 -9.30 0.96 -13.45
CA VAL A 111 -8.30 1.91 -13.04
C VAL A 111 -7.81 2.62 -14.29
N ASP A 112 -7.75 3.93 -14.23
CA ASP A 112 -7.10 4.74 -15.25
C ASP A 112 -5.58 4.54 -15.16
N LEU A 113 -5.10 3.45 -15.77
CA LEU A 113 -3.69 3.11 -15.83
C LEU A 113 -2.89 4.11 -16.68
N GLU A 114 -3.56 4.85 -17.57
CA GLU A 114 -2.94 5.82 -18.48
C GLU A 114 -2.62 7.13 -17.77
N THR A 115 -3.52 7.61 -16.91
CA THR A 115 -3.37 8.90 -16.22
C THR A 115 -2.84 8.76 -14.80
N TRP A 116 -3.38 7.82 -14.02
CA TRP A 116 -3.19 7.82 -12.56
C TRP A 116 -2.55 6.56 -12.00
N GLY A 117 -2.77 5.39 -12.61
CA GLY A 117 -2.40 4.05 -12.13
C GLY A 117 -1.25 4.01 -11.12
N PHE A 118 -0.01 4.05 -11.60
CA PHE A 118 1.20 4.05 -10.77
C PHE A 118 1.86 5.43 -10.67
N ALA A 119 1.18 6.51 -11.07
CA ALA A 119 1.80 7.81 -11.26
C ALA A 119 2.34 8.45 -9.97
N ALA A 120 1.85 8.01 -8.81
CA ALA A 120 2.21 8.53 -7.49
C ALA A 120 3.55 8.01 -6.91
N GLY A 121 4.29 7.16 -7.65
CA GLY A 121 5.57 6.61 -7.20
C GLY A 121 6.27 5.79 -8.29
N PRO A 122 7.52 5.35 -8.07
CA PRO A 122 8.18 4.45 -9.00
C PRO A 122 7.46 3.09 -9.07
N LEU A 123 7.39 2.53 -10.28
CA LEU A 123 6.92 1.17 -10.52
C LEU A 123 8.12 0.20 -10.55
N VAL A 124 8.02 -0.86 -9.75
CA VAL A 124 8.98 -1.95 -9.69
C VAL A 124 8.36 -3.18 -10.34
N GLU A 125 9.00 -3.65 -11.41
CA GLU A 125 8.60 -4.83 -12.16
C GLU A 125 9.47 -6.04 -11.82
N LYS A 126 10.69 -5.81 -11.32
CA LYS A 126 11.69 -6.84 -11.06
C LYS A 126 12.40 -6.63 -9.73
N GLU A 127 12.83 -7.73 -9.13
CA GLU A 127 13.45 -7.72 -7.79
C GLU A 127 14.68 -6.82 -7.69
N ASP A 128 15.49 -6.73 -8.75
CA ASP A 128 16.72 -5.93 -8.80
C ASP A 128 16.47 -4.42 -8.75
N GLN A 129 15.26 -3.97 -9.04
CA GLN A 129 14.85 -2.57 -8.99
C GLN A 129 14.42 -2.14 -7.58
N LEU A 130 14.02 -3.07 -6.70
CA LEU A 130 13.44 -2.78 -5.38
C LEU A 130 14.36 -1.91 -4.52
N LYS A 131 15.63 -2.30 -4.40
CA LYS A 131 16.58 -1.60 -3.53
C LYS A 131 16.72 -0.14 -3.93
N ARG A 132 16.86 0.10 -5.23
CA ARG A 132 16.99 1.45 -5.78
C ARG A 132 15.71 2.26 -5.53
N ALA A 133 14.55 1.70 -5.86
CA ALA A 133 13.26 2.38 -5.70
C ALA A 133 12.98 2.76 -4.23
N VAL A 134 13.28 1.86 -3.28
CA VAL A 134 13.12 2.12 -1.84
C VAL A 134 14.03 3.26 -1.38
N LEU A 135 15.32 3.22 -1.76
CA LEU A 135 16.28 4.25 -1.36
C LEU A 135 15.94 5.61 -1.97
N GLU A 136 15.66 5.67 -3.28
CA GLU A 136 15.30 6.92 -3.96
C GLU A 136 14.01 7.52 -3.39
N ALA A 137 13.00 6.70 -3.08
CA ALA A 137 11.74 7.16 -2.49
C ALA A 137 11.92 7.73 -1.07
N LEU A 138 12.86 7.18 -0.29
CA LEU A 138 13.19 7.66 1.04
C LEU A 138 14.08 8.91 1.03
N ASP A 139 15.05 8.98 0.11
CA ASP A 139 15.97 10.11 -0.04
C ASP A 139 15.28 11.34 -0.68
N HIS A 140 14.30 11.10 -1.56
CA HIS A 140 13.56 12.14 -2.27
C HIS A 140 12.05 12.02 -2.04
N PRO A 141 11.57 12.18 -0.79
CA PRO A 141 10.18 11.87 -0.44
C PRO A 141 9.15 12.77 -1.14
N GLN A 142 9.59 13.92 -1.63
CA GLN A 142 8.77 14.92 -2.31
C GLN A 142 8.70 14.73 -3.83
N ALA A 143 9.47 13.82 -4.42
CA ALA A 143 9.58 13.66 -5.88
C ALA A 143 8.23 13.47 -6.58
N TYR A 144 7.29 12.78 -5.93
CA TYR A 144 5.95 12.50 -6.44
C TYR A 144 4.83 13.23 -5.67
N SER A 145 5.18 14.14 -4.76
CA SER A 145 4.21 14.77 -3.86
C SER A 145 3.11 15.55 -4.59
N GLU A 146 3.47 16.29 -5.64
CA GLU A 146 2.48 17.01 -6.45
C GLU A 146 1.45 16.07 -7.07
N VAL A 147 1.90 14.96 -7.64
CA VAL A 147 1.04 13.95 -8.26
C VAL A 147 0.18 13.26 -7.21
N ARG A 148 0.76 12.86 -6.06
CA ARG A 148 0.01 12.26 -4.95
C ARG A 148 -1.11 13.16 -4.46
N ARG A 149 -0.85 14.45 -4.27
CA ARG A 149 -1.88 15.42 -3.83
C ARG A 149 -2.98 15.60 -4.87
N LYS A 150 -2.63 15.66 -6.16
CA LYS A 150 -3.62 15.73 -7.24
C LYS A 150 -4.50 14.47 -7.29
N MET A 151 -3.89 13.28 -7.20
CA MET A 151 -4.61 12.02 -7.11
C MET A 151 -5.51 11.95 -5.89
N ALA A 152 -5.01 12.32 -4.71
CA ALA A 152 -5.79 12.34 -3.48
C ALA A 152 -7.02 13.26 -3.59
N ALA A 153 -6.86 14.46 -4.13
CA ALA A 153 -7.96 15.41 -4.32
C ALA A 153 -8.99 14.92 -5.36
N HIS A 154 -8.55 14.14 -6.35
CA HIS A 154 -9.42 13.54 -7.35
C HIS A 154 -10.21 12.34 -6.80
N LEU A 155 -9.57 11.51 -5.95
CA LEU A 155 -10.16 10.28 -5.41
C LEU A 155 -11.04 10.52 -4.18
N PHE A 156 -10.68 11.48 -3.32
CA PHE A 156 -11.33 11.65 -2.02
C PHE A 156 -12.09 12.97 -1.94
N TYR A 157 -13.39 12.87 -1.68
CA TYR A 157 -14.23 14.02 -1.39
C TYR A 157 -14.19 14.38 0.11
N ASN A 158 -13.83 15.62 0.42
CA ASN A 158 -13.84 16.19 1.78
C ASN A 158 -13.15 15.31 2.86
N PRO A 159 -11.85 14.99 2.68
CA PRO A 159 -11.13 14.10 3.59
C PRO A 159 -11.12 14.63 5.03
N GLY A 160 -11.31 13.73 6.01
CA GLY A 160 -11.36 14.07 7.43
C GLY A 160 -12.74 14.49 7.97
N GLN A 161 -13.75 14.64 7.11
CA GLN A 161 -15.11 15.06 7.51
C GLN A 161 -16.18 13.99 7.28
N ALA A 162 -15.82 12.85 6.65
CA ALA A 162 -16.78 11.83 6.20
C ALA A 162 -17.69 11.32 7.34
N THR A 163 -17.12 10.92 8.48
CA THR A 163 -17.89 10.42 9.63
C THR A 163 -18.86 11.46 10.17
N LYS A 164 -18.39 12.72 10.33
CA LYS A 164 -19.24 13.81 10.80
C LYS A 164 -20.42 14.02 9.85
N ARG A 165 -20.16 14.10 8.53
CA ARG A 165 -21.23 14.31 7.54
C ARG A 165 -22.23 13.15 7.53
N ALA A 166 -21.76 11.90 7.65
CA ALA A 166 -22.65 10.75 7.71
C ALA A 166 -23.56 10.80 8.94
N VAL A 167 -23.01 11.13 10.12
CA VAL A 167 -23.80 11.29 11.35
C VAL A 167 -24.83 12.42 11.24
N ASP A 168 -24.43 13.56 10.68
CA ASP A 168 -25.32 14.70 10.47
C ASP A 168 -26.52 14.31 9.58
N VAL A 169 -26.28 13.60 8.47
CA VAL A 169 -27.36 13.14 7.57
C VAL A 169 -28.27 12.12 8.24
N ILE A 170 -27.72 11.17 9.01
CA ILE A 170 -28.54 10.18 9.73
C ILE A 170 -29.46 10.89 10.73
N ARG A 171 -28.97 11.92 11.43
CA ARG A 171 -29.80 12.72 12.35
C ARG A 171 -30.90 13.48 11.62
N GLU A 172 -30.57 14.14 10.51
CA GLU A 172 -31.54 14.83 9.65
C GLU A 172 -32.70 13.91 9.20
N LEU A 173 -32.41 12.63 8.92
CA LEU A 173 -33.42 11.63 8.51
C LEU A 173 -34.25 11.06 9.66
N LEU A 174 -33.75 11.11 10.89
CA LEU A 174 -34.46 10.62 12.08
C LEU A 174 -35.33 11.70 12.73
N ASP A 175 -34.92 12.96 12.60
CA ASP A 175 -35.59 14.12 13.20
C ASP A 175 -36.54 14.87 12.22
N GLY A 176 -36.58 14.46 10.95
CA GLY A 176 -37.44 15.02 9.89
C GLY A 176 -38.58 14.09 9.49
#